data_AF-A0A7S1RVN5-F1
#
_entry.id   AF-A0A7S1RVN5-F1
#
_cell.length_a   1.000
_cell.length_b   1.000
_cell.length_c   1.000
_cell.angle_alpha   90.00
_cell.angle_beta   90.00
_cell.angle_gamma   90.00
#
_symmetry.space_group_name_H-M   'P 1'
#
loop_
_entity.id
_entity.type
_entity.pdbx_description
1 polymer ?
#
loop_
_entity_poly.entity_id
_entity_poly.type
_entity_poly.pdbx_seq_one_letter_code
_entity_poly.pdbx_strand_id
1 'polypeptide(L)'
;ALGVLIFELMSGGTPFAAEDPFVVYRRVLLGMEHVDLLYPQEDAESALEDSRTEASWCNLVSLLCRLQPFQRLAMRRGGVAQVTSHLWFASRNFDWKAHAAGSMEAPFVPAEEDLGHLGGGFDVLEREGPSRPDYDGASTAWETGFEQCRGPILS
;
A
#
# COMPACT_ATOMS: atom_id res chain seq x y z
N ALA A 1 -6.13 -5.15 1.81
CA ALA A 1 -5.18 -4.05 2.03
C ALA A 1 -4.85 -3.32 0.73
N LEU A 2 -4.32 -3.98 -0.31
CA LEU A 2 -3.88 -3.32 -1.56
C LEU A 2 -4.84 -2.26 -2.14
N GLY A 3 -6.15 -2.54 -2.23
CA GLY A 3 -7.09 -1.55 -2.77
C GLY A 3 -7.22 -0.28 -1.91
N VAL A 4 -7.06 -0.38 -0.58
CA VAL A 4 -7.03 0.79 0.32
C VAL A 4 -5.76 1.61 0.10
N LEU A 5 -4.61 0.94 -0.07
CA LEU A 5 -3.33 1.59 -0.39
C LEU A 5 -3.41 2.37 -1.71
N ILE A 6 -3.94 1.75 -2.77
CA ILE A 6 -4.09 2.42 -4.06
C ILE A 6 -5.00 3.65 -3.92
N PHE A 7 -6.14 3.52 -3.21
CA PHE A 7 -7.03 4.65 -2.97
C PHE A 7 -6.30 5.80 -2.27
N GLU A 8 -5.55 5.51 -1.22
CA GLU A 8 -4.79 6.52 -0.47
C GLU A 8 -3.73 7.22 -1.31
N LEU A 9 -2.98 6.47 -2.13
CA LEU A 9 -1.98 7.07 -3.04
C LEU A 9 -2.62 7.98 -4.09
N MET A 10 -3.81 7.63 -4.59
CA MET A 10 -4.49 8.41 -5.62
C MET A 10 -5.29 9.59 -5.08
N SER A 11 -5.70 9.57 -3.80
CA SER A 11 -6.59 10.59 -3.21
C SER A 11 -5.98 11.37 -2.04
N GLY A 12 -4.85 10.94 -1.49
CA GLY A 12 -4.20 11.55 -0.33
C GLY A 12 -4.81 11.19 1.03
N GLY A 13 -5.79 10.28 1.09
CA GLY A 13 -6.42 9.86 2.34
C GLY A 13 -7.04 8.46 2.27
N THR A 14 -7.36 7.87 3.42
CA THR A 14 -7.93 6.51 3.46
C THR A 14 -9.45 6.51 3.15
N PRO A 15 -9.99 5.48 2.47
CA PRO A 15 -11.38 5.47 1.98
C PRO A 15 -12.42 5.39 3.11
N PHE A 16 -12.02 4.94 4.29
CA PHE A 16 -12.93 4.75 5.43
C PHE A 16 -12.58 5.67 6.62
N ALA A 17 -11.77 6.71 6.39
CA ALA A 17 -11.30 7.62 7.44
C ALA A 17 -12.46 8.23 8.24
N ALA A 18 -12.36 8.25 9.56
CA ALA A 18 -13.26 8.96 10.46
C ALA A 18 -12.55 9.20 11.81
N GLU A 19 -13.00 10.16 12.60
CA GLU A 19 -12.42 10.44 13.93
C GLU A 19 -12.67 9.31 14.93
N ASP A 20 -13.89 8.76 14.94
CA ASP A 20 -14.28 7.66 15.83
C ASP A 20 -13.97 6.30 15.19
N PRO A 21 -13.17 5.43 15.83
CA PRO A 21 -12.91 4.06 15.37
C PRO A 21 -14.18 3.23 15.09
N PHE A 22 -15.27 3.45 15.83
CA PHE A 22 -16.54 2.77 15.58
C PHE A 22 -17.18 3.21 14.25
N VAL A 23 -17.00 4.48 13.86
CA VAL A 23 -17.46 5.00 12.56
C VAL A 23 -16.62 4.42 11.43
N VAL A 24 -15.29 4.33 11.60
CA VAL A 24 -14.40 3.64 10.65
C VAL A 24 -14.86 2.20 10.43
N TYR A 25 -15.10 1.46 11.51
CA TYR A 25 -15.59 0.08 11.44
C TYR A 25 -16.92 -0.02 10.68
N ARG A 26 -17.88 0.86 10.98
CA ARG A 26 -19.17 0.89 10.26
C ARG A 26 -18.98 1.17 8.77
N ARG A 27 -18.12 2.13 8.40
CA ARG A 27 -17.81 2.43 6.99
C ARG A 27 -17.20 1.22 6.27
N VAL A 28 -16.29 0.50 6.92
CA VAL A 28 -15.71 -0.75 6.38
C VAL A 28 -16.79 -1.81 6.14
N LEU A 29 -17.75 -1.96 7.06
CA LEU A 29 -18.85 -2.91 6.91
C LEU A 29 -19.85 -2.53 5.81
N LEU A 30 -20.09 -1.22 5.59
CA LEU A 30 -20.90 -0.73 4.47
C LEU A 30 -20.19 -0.99 3.12
N GLY A 31 -18.87 -1.07 3.12
CA GLY A 31 -18.07 -1.43 1.96
C GLY A 31 -17.79 -0.26 1.01
N MET A 32 -16.98 -0.55 0.00
CA MET A 32 -16.44 0.45 -0.93
C MET A 32 -17.50 1.13 -1.82
N GLU A 33 -18.71 0.57 -1.91
CA GLU A 33 -19.82 1.15 -2.68
C GLU A 33 -20.45 2.39 -2.03
N HIS A 34 -20.19 2.60 -0.73
CA HIS A 34 -20.64 3.78 0.03
C HIS A 34 -19.52 4.82 0.20
N VAL A 35 -18.38 4.62 -0.47
CA VAL A 35 -17.27 5.58 -0.50
C VAL A 35 -17.43 6.41 -1.76
N ASP A 36 -17.34 7.73 -1.63
CA ASP A 36 -17.35 8.64 -2.78
C ASP A 36 -16.06 8.45 -3.58
N LEU A 37 -16.14 7.59 -4.60
CA LEU A 37 -15.08 7.46 -5.58
C LEU A 37 -15.16 8.66 -6.51
N LEU A 38 -14.05 9.36 -6.68
CA LEU A 38 -13.89 10.43 -7.66
C LEU A 38 -13.99 9.82 -9.06
N TYR A 39 -15.21 9.67 -9.59
CA TYR A 39 -15.42 9.40 -11.00
C TYR A 39 -15.30 10.74 -11.73
N PRO A 40 -14.32 10.93 -12.63
CA PRO A 40 -14.30 12.13 -13.45
C PRO A 40 -15.58 12.17 -14.30
N GLN A 41 -16.33 13.28 -14.18
CA GLN A 41 -17.48 13.56 -15.06
C GLN A 41 -16.96 13.68 -16.50
N GLU A 42 -17.74 13.19 -17.47
CA GLU A 42 -17.32 12.94 -18.87
C GLU A 42 -17.01 14.20 -19.71
N ASP A 43 -16.81 15.36 -19.08
CA ASP A 43 -16.91 16.66 -19.75
C ASP A 43 -15.53 17.26 -20.11
N ALA A 44 -14.72 16.58 -20.94
CA ALA A 44 -13.66 17.23 -21.72
C ALA A 44 -13.02 16.29 -22.77
N GLU A 45 -13.25 16.56 -24.05
CA GLU A 45 -12.71 15.80 -25.20
C GLU A 45 -11.17 15.81 -25.31
N SER A 46 -10.46 16.65 -24.55
CA SER A 46 -8.99 16.69 -24.48
C SER A 46 -8.41 15.86 -23.32
N ALA A 47 -9.24 15.35 -22.40
CA ALA A 47 -8.86 14.60 -21.19
C ALA A 47 -9.28 13.12 -21.25
N LEU A 48 -9.65 12.64 -22.45
CA LEU A 48 -10.30 11.33 -22.68
C LEU A 48 -9.44 10.10 -22.36
N GLU A 49 -8.11 10.25 -22.26
CA GLU A 49 -7.19 9.16 -21.92
C GLU A 49 -6.91 9.11 -20.40
N ASP A 50 -6.72 10.27 -19.77
CA ASP A 50 -6.56 10.38 -18.32
C ASP A 50 -7.86 10.09 -17.57
N SER A 51 -9.02 10.58 -18.04
CA SER A 51 -10.34 10.28 -17.45
C SER A 51 -10.68 8.78 -17.48
N ARG A 52 -10.36 8.09 -18.59
CA ARG A 52 -10.56 6.63 -18.70
C ARG A 52 -9.65 5.85 -17.76
N THR A 53 -8.46 6.38 -17.51
CA THR A 53 -7.48 5.81 -16.59
C THR A 53 -7.85 6.08 -15.13
N GLU A 54 -8.37 7.26 -14.82
CA GLU A 54 -8.92 7.62 -13.51
C GLU A 54 -10.11 6.72 -13.15
N ALA A 55 -11.05 6.54 -14.09
CA ALA A 55 -12.12 5.56 -13.94
C ALA A 55 -11.59 4.12 -13.76
N SER A 56 -10.43 3.79 -14.34
CA SER A 56 -9.86 2.44 -14.27
C SER A 56 -9.24 2.10 -12.91
N TRP A 57 -8.59 3.03 -12.20
CA TRP A 57 -8.07 2.74 -10.87
C TRP A 57 -9.19 2.69 -9.83
N CYS A 58 -10.19 3.57 -9.94
CA CYS A 58 -11.41 3.51 -9.13
C CYS A 58 -12.07 2.13 -9.23
N ASN A 59 -12.21 1.62 -10.46
CA ASN A 59 -12.74 0.29 -10.71
C ASN A 59 -11.88 -0.82 -10.06
N LEU A 60 -10.55 -0.75 -10.22
CA LEU A 60 -9.63 -1.71 -9.61
C LEU A 60 -9.79 -1.73 -8.08
N VAL A 61 -9.84 -0.56 -7.45
CA VAL A 61 -10.02 -0.39 -6.01
C VAL A 61 -11.35 -1.02 -5.56
N SER A 62 -12.46 -0.76 -6.25
CA SER A 62 -13.75 -1.38 -5.96
C SER A 62 -13.71 -2.92 -6.06
N LEU A 63 -12.98 -3.45 -7.05
CA LEU A 63 -12.84 -4.91 -7.24
C LEU A 63 -11.91 -5.55 -6.20
N LEU A 64 -10.86 -4.86 -5.75
CA LEU A 64 -9.96 -5.33 -4.70
C LEU A 64 -10.58 -5.26 -3.30
N CYS A 65 -11.44 -4.28 -3.07
CA CYS A 65 -12.09 -4.00 -1.78
C CYS A 65 -13.54 -4.50 -1.71
N ARG A 66 -13.89 -5.56 -2.44
CA ARG A 66 -15.18 -6.24 -2.26
C ARG A 66 -15.34 -6.72 -0.82
N LEU A 67 -16.54 -6.53 -0.27
CA LEU A 67 -16.89 -6.89 1.10
C LEU A 67 -16.68 -8.39 1.34
N GLN A 68 -17.20 -9.22 0.44
CA GLN A 68 -17.01 -10.67 0.47
C GLN A 68 -15.62 -11.05 -0.06
N PRO A 69 -14.77 -11.74 0.73
CA PRO A 69 -13.39 -12.03 0.34
C PRO A 69 -13.24 -12.77 -0.99
N PHE A 70 -14.11 -13.75 -1.27
CA PHE A 70 -14.06 -14.56 -2.50
C PHE A 70 -14.45 -13.77 -3.77
N GLN A 71 -15.10 -12.61 -3.62
CA GLN A 71 -15.44 -11.73 -4.75
C GLN A 71 -14.29 -10.77 -5.10
N ARG A 72 -13.29 -10.63 -4.21
CA ARG A 72 -12.14 -9.76 -4.44
C ARG A 72 -11.37 -10.24 -5.67
N LEU A 73 -10.91 -9.31 -6.51
CA LEU A 73 -10.34 -9.60 -7.83
C LEU A 73 -9.30 -10.74 -7.81
N ALA A 74 -8.34 -10.68 -6.88
CA ALA A 74 -7.26 -11.66 -6.75
C ALA A 74 -7.72 -13.04 -6.21
N MET A 75 -8.93 -13.15 -5.66
CA MET A 75 -9.51 -14.40 -5.14
C MET A 75 -10.38 -15.11 -6.18
N ARG A 76 -10.67 -14.43 -7.30
CA ARG A 76 -11.40 -15.03 -8.42
C ARG A 76 -10.49 -16.02 -9.18
N ARG A 77 -11.10 -16.81 -10.07
CA ARG A 77 -10.34 -17.68 -10.98
C ARG A 77 -9.34 -16.85 -11.79
N GLY A 78 -8.10 -17.31 -11.84
CA GLY A 78 -6.97 -16.57 -12.42
C GLY A 78 -6.11 -15.83 -11.39
N GLY A 79 -6.59 -15.67 -10.15
CA GLY A 79 -5.77 -15.20 -9.04
C GLY A 79 -5.18 -13.81 -9.26
N VAL A 80 -3.92 -13.63 -8.90
CA VAL A 80 -3.16 -12.38 -9.07
C VAL A 80 -3.08 -11.94 -10.55
N ALA A 81 -3.16 -12.86 -11.51
CA ALA A 81 -3.11 -12.51 -12.93
C ALA A 81 -4.24 -11.55 -13.34
N GLN A 82 -5.40 -11.65 -12.69
CA GLN A 82 -6.53 -10.72 -12.89
C GLN A 82 -6.20 -9.30 -12.45
N VAL A 83 -5.33 -9.12 -11.44
CA VAL A 83 -4.87 -7.81 -10.98
C VAL A 83 -3.85 -7.26 -11.96
N THR A 84 -2.86 -8.06 -12.37
CA THR A 84 -1.80 -7.62 -13.29
C THR A 84 -2.30 -7.30 -14.70
N SER A 85 -3.38 -7.97 -15.14
CA SER A 85 -4.02 -7.72 -16.44
C SER A 85 -5.14 -6.68 -16.39
N HIS A 86 -5.35 -6.02 -15.25
CA HIS A 86 -6.42 -5.03 -15.11
C HIS A 86 -6.19 -3.84 -16.04
N LEU A 87 -7.27 -3.20 -16.50
CA LEU A 87 -7.22 -2.09 -17.46
C LEU A 87 -6.29 -0.96 -16.99
N TRP A 88 -6.25 -0.68 -15.69
CA TRP A 88 -5.36 0.34 -15.10
C TRP A 88 -3.87 0.11 -15.40
N PHE A 89 -3.40 -1.15 -15.33
CA PHE A 89 -2.03 -1.49 -15.67
C PHE A 89 -1.83 -1.67 -17.18
N ALA A 90 -2.84 -2.21 -17.86
CA ALA A 90 -2.78 -2.47 -19.30
C ALA A 90 -2.80 -1.18 -20.12
N SER A 91 -3.61 -0.17 -19.77
CA SER A 91 -3.69 1.11 -20.49
C SER A 91 -2.40 1.90 -20.43
N ARG A 92 -1.67 1.78 -19.30
CA ARG A 92 -0.36 2.40 -19.09
C ARG A 92 0.81 1.56 -19.63
N ASN A 93 0.54 0.41 -20.27
CA ASN A 93 1.55 -0.55 -20.72
C ASN A 93 2.58 -0.90 -19.62
N PHE A 94 2.09 -1.11 -18.38
CA PHE A 94 2.97 -1.38 -17.25
C PHE A 94 3.76 -2.69 -17.44
N ASP A 95 5.09 -2.59 -17.51
CA ASP A 95 5.96 -3.74 -17.75
C ASP A 95 6.32 -4.47 -16.44
N TRP A 96 5.53 -5.49 -16.12
CA TRP A 96 5.77 -6.34 -14.95
C TRP A 96 7.12 -7.05 -14.95
N LYS A 97 7.71 -7.34 -16.13
CA LYS A 97 9.01 -8.02 -16.21
C LYS A 97 10.13 -7.03 -15.92
N ALA A 98 10.09 -5.84 -16.50
CA ALA A 98 11.04 -4.77 -16.22
C ALA A 98 10.98 -4.32 -14.75
N HIS A 99 9.77 -4.24 -14.17
CA HIS A 99 9.58 -3.97 -12.74
C HIS A 99 10.27 -5.04 -11.88
N ALA A 100 10.04 -6.32 -12.17
CA ALA A 100 10.67 -7.42 -11.44
C ALA A 100 12.19 -7.45 -11.60
N ALA A 101 12.72 -6.97 -12.74
CA ALA A 101 14.15 -6.84 -12.98
C ALA A 101 14.77 -5.58 -12.38
N GLY A 102 13.96 -4.65 -11.83
CA GLY A 102 14.43 -3.36 -11.33
C GLY A 102 14.96 -2.44 -12.43
N SER A 103 14.53 -2.63 -13.69
CA SER A 103 15.02 -1.86 -14.84
C SER A 103 14.07 -0.75 -15.29
N MET A 104 12.93 -0.58 -14.61
CA MET A 104 12.04 0.55 -14.83
C MET A 104 12.55 1.78 -14.08
N GLU A 105 12.35 2.95 -14.68
CA GLU A 105 12.60 4.22 -14.00
C GLU A 105 11.58 4.40 -12.85
N ALA A 106 12.09 4.69 -11.64
CA ALA A 106 11.24 4.97 -10.50
C ALA A 106 10.60 6.36 -10.66
N PRO A 107 9.31 6.53 -10.33
CA PRO A 107 8.63 7.82 -10.46
C PRO A 107 9.19 8.89 -9.50
N PHE A 108 9.89 8.47 -8.44
CA PHE A 108 10.59 9.34 -7.52
C PHE A 108 11.87 8.67 -7.05
N VAL A 109 13.00 9.39 -7.16
CA VAL A 109 14.31 8.99 -6.66
C VAL A 109 14.73 10.00 -5.59
N PRO A 110 14.87 9.60 -4.31
CA PRO A 110 15.33 10.49 -3.24
C PRO A 110 16.73 11.05 -3.51
N ALA A 111 17.02 12.24 -3.01
CA ALA A 111 18.36 12.82 -3.13
C ALA A 111 19.36 12.11 -2.19
N GLU A 112 20.64 12.04 -2.58
CA GLU A 112 21.67 11.35 -1.79
C GLU A 112 21.90 12.00 -0.40
N GLU A 113 21.65 13.30 -0.29
CA GLU A 113 21.72 14.06 0.96
C GLU A 113 20.66 13.60 1.99
N ASP A 114 19.52 13.06 1.53
CA ASP A 114 18.46 12.51 2.38
C ASP A 114 18.78 11.10 2.90
N LEU A 115 19.76 10.41 2.30
CA LEU A 115 20.15 9.04 2.64
C LEU A 115 21.23 8.98 3.74
N GLY A 116 22.07 10.01 3.85
CA GLY A 116 23.22 10.05 4.77
C GLY A 116 22.89 10.58 6.17
N HIS A 117 21.85 11.41 6.29
CA HIS A 117 21.29 11.81 7.57
C HIS A 117 19.95 11.12 7.77
N LEU A 118 19.71 10.58 8.97
CA LEU A 118 18.43 10.04 9.42
C LEU A 118 17.28 11.09 9.47
N GLY A 119 17.29 12.10 8.59
CA GLY A 119 16.48 13.32 8.74
C GLY A 119 15.83 13.86 7.47
N GLY A 120 16.07 13.29 6.28
CA GLY A 120 15.38 13.74 5.05
C GLY A 120 14.02 13.06 4.83
N GLY A 121 13.97 11.75 5.06
CA GLY A 121 12.78 10.91 4.79
C GLY A 121 12.00 10.41 6.01
N PHE A 122 12.42 10.77 7.23
CA PHE A 122 11.82 10.29 8.47
C PHE A 122 11.60 11.43 9.45
N ASP A 123 10.51 11.35 10.20
CA ASP A 123 10.22 12.30 11.26
C ASP A 123 11.25 12.19 12.39
N VAL A 124 11.78 13.34 12.84
CA VAL A 124 12.63 13.42 14.03
C VAL A 124 11.74 13.29 15.26
N LEU A 125 11.64 12.07 15.78
CA LEU A 125 11.00 11.83 17.07
C LEU A 125 11.98 12.11 18.20
N GLU A 126 11.50 12.66 19.31
CA GLU A 126 12.31 12.83 20.52
C GLU A 126 12.87 11.48 20.94
N ARG A 127 14.17 11.44 21.24
CA ARG A 127 14.87 10.21 21.61
C ARG A 127 14.47 9.80 23.03
N GLU A 128 13.35 9.10 23.17
CA GLU A 128 13.14 8.31 24.38
C GLU A 128 14.23 7.22 24.42
N GLY A 129 15.13 7.32 25.40
CA GLY A 129 16.12 6.27 25.63
C GLY A 129 15.39 4.95 25.87
N PRO A 130 15.86 3.82 25.31
CA PRO A 130 15.15 2.56 25.46
C PRO A 130 14.97 2.27 26.95
N SER A 131 13.71 2.16 27.39
CA SER A 131 13.43 1.49 28.65
C SER A 131 13.94 0.07 28.48
N ARG A 132 14.90 -0.33 29.32
CA ARG A 132 15.29 -1.74 29.40
C ARG A 132 14.29 -2.37 30.35
N PRO A 133 13.26 -3.08 29.87
CA PRO A 133 12.44 -3.87 30.78
C PRO A 133 13.36 -4.84 31.53
N ASP A 134 13.08 -5.05 32.81
CA ASP A 134 13.83 -6.03 33.61
C ASP A 134 13.65 -7.40 32.95
N TYR A 135 14.74 -7.93 32.39
CA TYR A 135 14.74 -9.25 31.78
C TYR A 135 14.92 -10.28 32.91
N ASP A 136 13.89 -11.08 33.17
CA ASP A 136 13.88 -12.07 34.26
C ASP A 136 14.67 -13.35 33.93
N GLY A 137 15.25 -13.44 32.72
CA GLY A 137 16.06 -14.59 32.31
C GLY A 137 15.27 -15.87 32.10
N ALA A 138 13.94 -15.84 32.20
CA ALA A 138 13.11 -16.97 31.83
C ALA A 138 13.08 -17.04 30.31
N SER A 139 13.92 -17.92 29.72
CA SER A 139 13.88 -18.22 28.29
C SER A 139 12.47 -18.68 27.94
N THR A 140 11.66 -17.76 27.45
CA THR A 140 10.37 -18.08 26.88
C THR A 140 10.70 -18.61 25.49
N ALA A 141 10.28 -19.85 25.19
CA ALA A 141 10.74 -20.64 24.04
C ALA A 141 10.58 -19.97 22.65
N TRP A 142 9.96 -18.79 22.56
CA TRP A 142 9.89 -17.97 21.35
C TRP A 142 11.21 -17.23 21.03
N GLU A 143 12.08 -17.01 22.01
CA GLU A 143 13.37 -16.30 21.86
C GLU A 143 14.53 -17.20 21.43
N THR A 144 14.38 -18.52 21.51
CA THR A 144 15.48 -19.50 21.32
C THR A 144 16.13 -19.42 19.92
N GLY A 145 15.44 -18.88 18.91
CA GLY A 145 16.00 -18.62 17.58
C GLY A 145 16.85 -17.34 17.47
N PHE A 146 16.78 -16.45 18.47
CA PHE A 146 17.48 -15.17 18.53
C PHE A 146 18.72 -15.21 19.45
N GLU A 147 18.91 -16.28 20.23
CA GLU A 147 19.99 -16.44 21.22
C GLU A 147 21.40 -16.70 20.62
N GLN A 148 21.58 -16.67 19.30
CA GLN A 148 22.91 -16.82 18.68
C GLN A 148 23.77 -15.57 18.94
N CYS A 149 24.60 -15.60 19.99
CA CYS A 149 25.51 -14.50 20.40
C CYS A 149 26.66 -14.18 19.43
N ARG A 150 26.63 -14.61 18.16
CA ARG A 150 27.64 -14.23 17.17
C ARG A 150 27.02 -13.25 16.18
N GLY A 151 27.25 -11.96 16.44
CA GLY A 151 27.08 -10.92 15.43
C GLY A 151 27.98 -11.18 14.21
N PRO A 152 27.81 -10.41 13.11
CA PRO A 152 28.58 -10.62 11.89
C PRO A 152 30.08 -10.58 12.20
N ILE A 153 30.79 -11.64 11.81
CA ILE A 153 32.25 -11.64 11.79
C ILE A 153 32.63 -10.62 10.72
N LEU A 154 33.12 -9.46 11.16
CA LEU A 154 33.77 -8.50 10.27
C LEU A 154 35.04 -9.19 9.76
N SER A 155 35.01 -9.65 8.51
CA SER A 155 36.19 -10.07 7.74
C SER A 155 36.75 -8.89 6.97
#